data_AF-A0A1G3CTA0-F1
#
_entry.id   AF-A0A1G3CTA0-F1
#
_cell.length_a   1.000
_cell.length_b   1.000
_cell.length_c   1.000
_cell.angle_alpha   90.00
_cell.angle_beta   90.00
_cell.angle_gamma   90.00
#
_symmetry.space_group_name_H-M   'P 1'
#
loop_
_entity.id
_entity.type
_entity.pdbx_description
1 polymer ?
#
loop_
_entity_poly.entity_id
_entity_poly.type
_entity_poly.pdbx_seq_one_letter_code
_entity_poly.pdbx_strand_id
1 'polypeptide(L)'
;MRDRLLSEYSNFFREKLNHCELFTITVSFKCSYGSKGVTNACLDTYDFNILRKIRKQLWRNYKKNLDTIPYEYFRYHEYDEKSIFKRDSMNTPNHIHGILPIDKKYMGNFWNYELKRVNTRIVKDIKSLRYVSSLLIEPMRSDELSNWINYCLKKKNMENI
;
A
#
# COMPACT_ATOMS: atom_id res chain seq x y z
N MET A 1 -22.88 -10.13 1.14
CA MET A 1 -21.62 -10.79 1.61
C MET A 1 -20.44 -9.83 1.52
N ARG A 2 -20.17 -9.26 0.33
CA ARG A 2 -19.21 -8.16 0.15
C ARG A 2 -19.51 -6.97 1.06
N ASP A 3 -20.78 -6.63 1.25
CA ASP A 3 -21.19 -5.51 2.13
C ASP A 3 -20.88 -5.77 3.61
N ARG A 4 -20.95 -7.05 4.03
CA ARG A 4 -20.58 -7.47 5.39
C ARG A 4 -19.07 -7.31 5.61
N LEU A 5 -18.23 -7.81 4.69
CA LEU A 5 -16.78 -7.65 4.75
C LEU A 5 -16.37 -6.17 4.70
N LEU A 6 -17.03 -5.38 3.83
CA LEU A 6 -16.82 -3.94 3.75
C LEU A 6 -17.15 -3.26 5.09
N SER A 7 -18.25 -3.63 5.74
CA SER A 7 -18.63 -3.12 7.06
C SER A 7 -17.63 -3.53 8.13
N GLU A 8 -17.22 -4.81 8.17
CA GLU A 8 -16.28 -5.34 9.17
C GLU A 8 -14.91 -4.64 9.06
N TYR A 9 -14.35 -4.51 7.85
CA TYR A 9 -13.10 -3.79 7.64
C TYR A 9 -13.25 -2.28 7.91
N SER A 10 -14.40 -1.69 7.58
CA SER A 10 -14.65 -0.27 7.89
C SER A 10 -14.64 -0.04 9.39
N ASN A 11 -15.29 -0.92 10.16
CA ASN A 11 -15.29 -0.85 11.63
C ASN A 11 -13.88 -1.05 12.19
N PHE A 12 -13.16 -2.07 11.70
CA PHE A 12 -11.77 -2.32 12.08
C PHE A 12 -10.89 -1.08 11.89
N PHE A 13 -10.90 -0.48 10.69
CA PHE A 13 -10.06 0.70 10.44
C PHE A 13 -10.51 1.92 11.24
N ARG A 14 -11.82 2.10 11.47
CA ARG A 14 -12.35 3.16 12.34
C ARG A 14 -11.89 3.01 13.78
N GLU A 15 -11.87 1.79 14.33
CA GLU A 15 -11.32 1.52 15.66
C GLU A 15 -9.82 1.85 15.73
N LYS A 16 -9.07 1.53 14.66
CA LYS A 16 -7.64 1.84 14.59
C LYS A 16 -7.32 3.33 14.51
N LEU A 17 -8.24 4.19 14.04
CA LEU A 17 -8.03 5.65 14.01
C LEU A 17 -7.77 6.26 15.39
N ASN A 18 -8.16 5.59 16.47
CA ASN A 18 -7.82 6.01 17.83
C ASN A 18 -6.31 6.06 18.06
N HIS A 19 -5.57 5.10 17.48
CA HIS A 19 -4.13 4.93 17.69
C HIS A 19 -3.28 5.17 16.44
N CYS A 20 -3.89 5.18 15.26
CA CYS A 20 -3.20 5.29 13.98
C CYS A 20 -3.73 6.47 13.16
N GLU A 21 -2.89 6.96 12.26
CA GLU A 21 -3.32 7.70 11.10
C GLU A 21 -3.30 6.78 9.88
N LEU A 22 -4.32 6.89 9.02
CA LEU A 22 -4.42 6.08 7.81
C LEU A 22 -3.84 6.83 6.63
N PHE A 23 -3.02 6.14 5.87
CA PHE A 23 -2.48 6.60 4.60
C PHE A 23 -2.94 5.69 3.47
N THR A 24 -3.05 6.24 2.29
CA THR A 24 -3.11 5.47 1.05
C THR A 24 -1.69 5.36 0.51
N ILE A 25 -1.37 4.21 -0.09
CA ILE A 25 -0.09 3.98 -0.73
C ILE A 25 -0.32 3.40 -2.11
N THR A 26 0.27 4.05 -3.12
CA THR A 26 0.30 3.56 -4.49
C THR A 26 1.76 3.40 -4.91
N VAL A 27 2.12 2.19 -5.32
CA VAL A 27 3.45 1.86 -5.86
C VAL A 27 3.27 1.42 -7.31
N SER A 28 3.96 2.07 -8.23
CA SER A 28 4.06 1.58 -9.61
C SER A 28 5.39 0.88 -9.83
N PHE A 29 5.38 -0.17 -10.65
CA PHE A 29 6.56 -0.96 -10.97
C PHE A 29 6.97 -0.76 -12.42
N LYS A 30 8.27 -0.88 -12.71
CA LYS A 30 8.84 -0.72 -14.07
C LYS A 30 8.47 -1.86 -15.04
N CYS A 31 7.63 -2.80 -14.61
CA CYS A 31 7.18 -3.92 -15.42
C CYS A 31 5.89 -3.54 -16.15
N SER A 32 5.88 -3.75 -17.47
CA SER A 32 4.78 -3.37 -18.36
C SER A 32 3.98 -4.56 -18.89
N TYR A 33 4.15 -5.76 -18.35
CA TYR A 33 3.38 -6.96 -18.73
C TYR A 33 2.66 -7.58 -17.52
N GLY A 34 1.52 -8.20 -17.79
CA GLY A 34 0.71 -8.92 -16.81
C GLY A 34 1.01 -10.42 -16.81
N SER A 35 1.29 -10.99 -15.64
CA SER A 35 1.27 -12.44 -15.42
C SER A 35 1.10 -12.76 -13.93
N LYS A 36 0.71 -14.00 -13.60
CA LYS A 36 0.66 -14.45 -12.20
C LYS A 36 2.02 -14.34 -11.51
N GLY A 37 3.10 -14.67 -12.23
CA GLY A 37 4.47 -14.54 -11.71
C GLY A 37 4.86 -13.10 -11.41
N VAL A 38 4.53 -12.16 -12.30
CA VAL A 38 4.76 -10.72 -12.07
C VAL A 38 3.94 -10.20 -10.91
N THR A 39 2.67 -10.60 -10.84
CA THR A 39 1.77 -10.22 -9.73
C THR A 39 2.38 -10.61 -8.39
N ASN A 40 2.81 -11.87 -8.26
CA ASN A 40 3.45 -12.36 -7.04
C ASN A 40 4.75 -11.59 -6.74
N ALA A 41 5.61 -11.38 -7.74
CA ALA A 41 6.86 -10.63 -7.55
C ALA A 41 6.62 -9.18 -7.10
N CYS A 42 5.58 -8.51 -7.63
CA CYS A 42 5.16 -7.19 -7.20
C CYS A 42 4.68 -7.21 -5.73
N LEU A 43 3.84 -8.17 -5.36
CA LEU A 43 3.33 -8.33 -4.01
C LEU A 43 4.47 -8.61 -3.00
N ASP A 44 5.39 -9.51 -3.35
CA ASP A 44 6.56 -9.82 -2.54
C ASP A 44 7.48 -8.60 -2.37
N THR A 45 7.71 -7.85 -3.45
CA THR A 45 8.50 -6.62 -3.39
C THR A 45 7.82 -5.59 -2.47
N TYR A 46 6.50 -5.48 -2.52
CA TYR A 46 5.77 -4.60 -1.62
C TYR A 46 5.94 -5.03 -0.16
N ASP A 47 5.72 -6.30 0.15
CA ASP A 47 5.77 -6.83 1.52
C ASP A 47 7.16 -6.84 2.13
N PHE A 48 8.10 -7.49 1.44
CA PHE A 48 9.38 -7.83 2.03
C PHE A 48 10.43 -6.74 1.80
N ASN A 49 10.20 -5.83 0.84
CA ASN A 49 11.15 -4.76 0.53
C ASN A 49 10.60 -3.38 0.89
N ILE A 50 9.42 -3.00 0.40
CA ILE A 50 8.87 -1.65 0.59
C ILE A 50 8.43 -1.45 2.03
N LEU A 51 7.52 -2.28 2.55
CA LEU A 51 7.06 -2.18 3.93
C LEU A 51 8.22 -2.34 4.92
N ARG A 52 9.16 -3.24 4.65
CA ARG A 52 10.39 -3.37 5.44
C ARG A 52 11.22 -2.08 5.52
N LYS A 53 11.35 -1.34 4.41
CA LYS A 53 12.05 -0.05 4.40
C LYS A 53 11.29 1.01 5.19
N ILE A 54 9.97 1.05 5.09
CA ILE A 54 9.12 1.93 5.91
C ILE A 54 9.34 1.61 7.40
N ARG A 55 9.17 0.35 7.82
CA ARG A 55 9.37 -0.09 9.22
C ARG A 55 10.73 0.31 9.78
N LYS A 56 11.80 0.15 9.01
CA LYS A 56 13.17 0.55 9.42
C LYS A 56 13.30 2.04 9.71
N GLN A 57 12.55 2.88 9.00
CA GLN A 57 12.53 4.32 9.23
C GLN A 57 11.64 4.70 10.41
N LEU A 58 10.53 3.99 10.62
CA LEU A 58 9.66 4.19 11.80
C LEU A 58 10.40 3.79 13.09
N TRP A 59 11.08 2.64 13.07
CA TRP A 59 11.84 2.11 14.19
C TRP A 59 13.02 1.24 13.72
N ARG A 60 14.23 1.58 14.19
CA ARG A 60 15.47 0.94 13.72
C ARG A 60 15.63 -0.52 14.14
N ASN A 61 15.09 -0.90 15.30
CA ASN A 61 15.22 -2.27 15.81
C ASN A 61 14.31 -3.22 15.02
N TYR A 62 14.90 -4.08 14.21
CA TYR A 62 14.20 -5.01 13.33
C TYR A 62 13.19 -5.90 14.05
N LYS A 63 13.54 -6.45 15.22
CA LYS A 63 12.63 -7.35 15.96
C LYS A 63 11.41 -6.64 16.51
N LYS A 64 11.54 -5.33 16.79
CA LYS A 64 10.49 -4.51 17.40
C LYS A 64 9.72 -3.66 16.40
N ASN A 65 10.14 -3.62 15.13
CA ASN A 65 9.51 -2.75 14.14
C ASN A 65 8.38 -3.42 13.36
N LEU A 66 8.14 -4.72 13.56
CA LEU A 66 6.99 -5.42 12.98
C LEU A 66 5.68 -4.75 13.39
N ASP A 67 5.57 -4.34 14.65
CA ASP A 67 4.38 -3.69 15.21
C ASP A 67 4.19 -2.22 14.78
N THR A 68 5.10 -1.66 13.97
CA THR A 68 5.01 -0.25 13.55
C THR A 68 3.93 0.00 12.50
N ILE A 69 3.53 -1.06 11.78
CA ILE A 69 2.43 -1.05 10.82
C ILE A 69 1.48 -2.17 11.26
N PRO A 70 0.42 -1.87 12.02
CA PRO A 70 -0.42 -2.89 12.67
C PRO A 70 -1.24 -3.72 11.69
N TYR A 71 -1.29 -3.33 10.42
CA TYR A 71 -2.00 -4.06 9.39
C TYR A 71 -1.39 -3.77 8.01
N GLU A 72 -0.44 -4.62 7.62
CA GLU A 72 0.42 -4.40 6.45
C GLU A 72 -0.09 -5.02 5.14
N TYR A 73 -1.06 -5.92 5.23
CA TYR A 73 -1.53 -6.74 4.09
C TYR A 73 -2.84 -6.26 3.45
N PHE A 74 -3.23 -5.01 3.70
CA PHE A 74 -4.42 -4.42 3.06
C PHE A 74 -4.06 -3.70 1.76
N ARG A 75 -3.91 -4.50 0.71
CA ARG A 75 -3.51 -4.03 -0.61
C ARG A 75 -4.17 -4.82 -1.73
N TYR A 76 -4.08 -4.28 -2.92
CA TYR A 76 -4.53 -4.86 -4.17
C TYR A 76 -3.52 -4.59 -5.26
N HIS A 77 -3.16 -5.64 -5.99
CA HIS A 77 -2.38 -5.52 -7.22
C HIS A 77 -3.33 -5.28 -8.40
N GLU A 78 -2.96 -4.31 -9.21
CA GLU A 78 -3.69 -3.96 -10.41
C GLU A 78 -2.73 -3.90 -11.60
N TYR A 79 -3.20 -4.42 -12.72
CA TYR A 79 -2.58 -4.28 -14.02
C TYR A 79 -3.71 -4.06 -15.02
N ASP A 80 -3.66 -2.94 -15.75
CA ASP A 80 -4.69 -2.58 -16.72
C ASP A 80 -4.36 -3.30 -18.04
N GLU A 81 -4.91 -4.51 -18.21
CA GLU A 81 -4.86 -5.25 -19.47
C GLU A 81 -5.70 -4.46 -20.49
N LYS A 82 -5.04 -3.74 -21.40
CA LYS A 82 -5.77 -3.19 -22.54
C LYS A 82 -6.24 -4.35 -23.42
N SER A 83 -7.47 -4.22 -23.94
CA SER A 83 -8.11 -5.12 -24.89
C SER A 83 -7.13 -5.79 -25.86
N ILE A 84 -7.36 -7.08 -26.17
CA ILE A 84 -6.62 -7.93 -27.13
C ILE A 84 -6.29 -7.22 -28.46
N PHE A 85 -7.09 -6.22 -28.84
CA PHE A 85 -6.94 -5.44 -30.07
C PHE A 85 -6.01 -4.21 -29.97
N LYS A 86 -5.52 -3.87 -28.77
CA LYS A 86 -4.56 -2.79 -28.54
C LYS A 86 -3.30 -3.40 -27.93
N ARG A 87 -2.20 -3.39 -28.70
CA ARG A 87 -0.87 -3.75 -28.16
C ARG A 87 -0.67 -3.03 -26.84
N ASP A 88 -0.26 -3.77 -25.80
CA ASP A 88 0.17 -3.18 -24.55
C ASP A 88 1.21 -2.10 -24.85
N SER A 89 0.79 -0.85 -24.73
CA SER A 89 1.73 0.26 -24.75
C SER A 89 2.69 0.05 -23.59
N MET A 90 3.96 0.43 -23.73
CA MET A 90 4.99 0.53 -22.67
C MET A 90 4.54 1.28 -21.36
N ASN A 91 3.30 1.75 -21.30
CA ASN A 91 2.72 2.70 -20.36
C ASN A 91 1.58 2.14 -19.49
N THR A 92 1.33 0.82 -19.42
CA THR A 92 0.46 0.23 -18.37
C THR A 92 1.33 -0.44 -17.31
N PRO A 93 1.88 0.31 -16.34
CA PRO A 93 2.70 -0.29 -15.31
C PRO A 93 1.84 -1.16 -14.37
N ASN A 94 2.48 -2.14 -13.75
CA ASN A 94 1.89 -2.84 -12.62
C ASN A 94 1.80 -1.90 -11.42
N HIS A 95 0.69 -1.95 -10.69
CA HIS A 95 0.44 -1.11 -9.52
C HIS A 95 0.10 -1.95 -8.29
N ILE A 96 0.50 -1.47 -7.13
CA ILE A 96 -0.07 -1.89 -5.85
C ILE A 96 -0.70 -0.69 -5.18
N HIS A 97 -1.97 -0.83 -4.85
CA HIS A 97 -2.77 0.11 -4.09
C HIS A 97 -3.02 -0.45 -2.70
N GLY A 98 -2.79 0.31 -1.64
CA GLY A 98 -2.99 -0.18 -0.28
C GLY A 98 -3.41 0.89 0.71
N ILE A 99 -3.92 0.41 1.86
CA ILE A 99 -4.14 1.20 3.06
C ILE A 99 -3.00 0.91 4.02
N LEU A 100 -2.36 1.98 4.49
CA LEU A 100 -1.18 1.93 5.34
C LEU A 100 -1.49 2.64 6.66
N PRO A 101 -1.90 1.90 7.71
CA PRO A 101 -2.04 2.46 9.05
C PRO A 101 -0.66 2.68 9.67
N ILE A 102 -0.40 3.89 10.17
CA ILE A 102 0.81 4.23 10.90
C ILE A 102 0.42 4.63 12.32
N ASP A 103 1.01 3.98 13.32
CA ASP A 103 0.78 4.33 14.72
C ASP A 103 1.22 5.78 14.96
N LYS A 104 0.36 6.56 15.63
CA LYS A 104 0.55 7.98 15.94
C LYS A 104 1.90 8.26 16.58
N LYS A 105 2.43 7.32 17.39
CA LYS A 105 3.73 7.47 18.05
C LYS A 105 4.92 7.50 17.08
N TYR A 106 4.76 7.01 15.85
CA TYR A 106 5.82 7.01 14.82
C TYR A 106 5.64 8.12 13.77
N MET A 107 4.61 8.95 13.88
CA MET A 107 4.27 9.94 12.85
C MET A 107 5.39 10.94 12.57
N GLY A 108 6.15 11.36 13.59
CA GLY A 108 7.30 12.24 13.39
C GLY A 108 8.41 11.64 12.50
N ASN A 109 8.54 10.30 12.49
CA ASN A 109 9.49 9.59 11.62
C ASN A 109 8.90 9.27 10.25
N PHE A 110 7.58 9.34 10.09
CA PHE A 110 6.88 8.97 8.86
C PHE A 110 6.53 10.17 7.98
N TRP A 111 5.87 11.18 8.57
CA TRP A 111 5.21 12.26 7.86
C TRP A 111 5.74 13.61 8.30
N ASN A 112 6.03 14.48 7.33
CA ASN A 112 6.35 15.87 7.57
C ASN A 112 5.08 16.71 7.37
N TYR A 113 4.51 17.22 8.47
CA TYR A 113 3.26 17.98 8.45
C TYR A 113 3.40 19.35 7.77
N GLU A 114 4.55 20.00 7.86
CA GLU A 114 4.81 21.30 7.20
C GLU A 114 4.83 21.15 5.68
N LEU A 115 5.55 20.14 5.19
CA LEU A 115 5.75 19.87 3.78
C LEU A 115 4.64 18.98 3.18
N LYS A 116 3.69 18.54 4.01
CA LYS A 116 2.59 17.63 3.67
C LYS A 116 3.04 16.44 2.82
N ARG A 117 4.12 15.78 3.25
CA ARG A 117 4.70 14.64 2.52
C ARG A 117 5.37 13.64 3.44
N VAL A 118 5.51 12.41 2.97
CA VAL A 118 6.33 11.39 3.64
C VAL A 118 7.77 11.87 3.74
N ASN A 119 8.42 11.55 4.85
CA ASN A 119 9.81 11.87 5.09
C ASN A 119 10.69 11.40 3.92
N THR A 120 11.53 12.32 3.43
CA THR A 120 12.26 12.16 2.17
C THR A 120 13.18 10.93 2.17
N ARG A 121 13.67 10.53 3.34
CA ARG A 121 14.48 9.32 3.51
C ARG A 121 13.71 8.04 3.16
N ILE A 122 12.45 7.92 3.57
CA ILE A 122 11.58 6.78 3.21
C ILE A 122 11.42 6.72 1.69
N VAL A 123 11.11 7.86 1.07
CA VAL A 123 10.92 7.95 -0.39
C VAL A 123 12.19 7.56 -1.14
N LYS A 124 13.36 8.06 -0.72
CA LYS A 124 14.66 7.71 -1.31
C LYS A 124 14.95 6.22 -1.17
N ASP A 125 14.76 5.65 0.02
CA ASP A 125 14.98 4.24 0.27
C ASP A 125 14.11 3.36 -0.63
N ILE A 126 12.84 3.70 -0.82
CA ILE A 126 11.93 2.94 -1.68
C ILE A 126 12.28 3.11 -3.17
N LYS A 127 12.52 4.35 -3.63
CA LYS A 127 12.89 4.63 -5.03
C LYS A 127 14.23 4.02 -5.45
N SER A 128 15.12 3.70 -4.50
CA SER A 128 16.35 2.95 -4.79
C SER A 128 16.11 1.48 -5.17
N LEU A 129 14.91 0.93 -4.96
CA LEU A 129 14.58 -0.42 -5.40
C LEU A 129 14.50 -0.47 -6.93
N ARG A 130 15.27 -1.38 -7.54
CA ARG A 130 15.40 -1.52 -9.00
C ARG A 130 14.06 -1.51 -9.73
N TYR A 131 13.06 -2.22 -9.18
CA TYR A 131 11.78 -2.49 -9.82
C TYR A 131 10.70 -1.43 -9.57
N VAL A 132 10.92 -0.49 -8.63
CA VAL A 132 9.96 0.57 -8.33
C VAL A 132 10.14 1.70 -9.34
N SER A 133 9.03 2.12 -9.95
CA SER A 133 8.96 3.26 -10.88
C SER A 133 8.56 4.53 -10.13
N SER A 134 7.41 4.53 -9.47
CA SER A 134 6.92 5.64 -8.67
C SER A 134 6.30 5.18 -7.35
N LEU A 135 6.20 6.11 -6.41
CA LEU A 135 5.60 5.95 -5.09
C LEU A 135 4.79 7.20 -4.78
N LEU A 136 3.54 7.00 -4.37
CA LEU A 136 2.66 8.02 -3.83
C LEU A 136 2.12 7.53 -2.48
N ILE A 137 2.27 8.34 -1.45
CA ILE A 137 1.70 8.08 -0.14
C ILE A 137 1.03 9.37 0.33
N GLU A 138 -0.25 9.28 0.66
CA GLU A 138 -1.08 10.42 1.02
C GLU A 138 -1.93 10.10 2.25
N PRO A 139 -2.24 11.08 3.11
CA PRO A 139 -3.20 10.88 4.18
C PRO A 139 -4.54 10.46 3.57
N MET A 140 -5.17 9.45 4.15
CA MET A 140 -6.49 9.03 3.74
C MET A 140 -7.52 10.12 4.08
N ARG A 141 -8.35 10.50 3.11
CA ARG A 141 -9.46 11.43 3.34
C ARG A 141 -10.57 10.72 4.13
N SER A 142 -11.27 11.49 4.96
CA SER A 142 -12.28 10.97 5.90
C SER A 142 -13.47 10.27 5.23
N ASP A 143 -13.79 10.65 4.01
CA ASP A 143 -14.89 10.13 3.19
C ASP A 143 -14.46 9.01 2.23
N GLU A 144 -13.16 8.72 2.12
CA GLU A 144 -12.64 7.77 1.14
C GLU A 144 -12.36 6.37 1.70
N LEU A 145 -12.44 6.16 3.03
CA LEU A 145 -12.09 4.89 3.66
C LEU A 145 -12.85 3.70 3.04
N SER A 146 -14.18 3.79 2.96
CA SER A 146 -15.00 2.70 2.40
C SER A 146 -14.72 2.48 0.91
N ASN A 147 -14.37 3.52 0.16
CA ASN A 147 -13.99 3.40 -1.24
C ASN A 147 -12.67 2.65 -1.39
N TRP A 148 -11.66 2.98 -0.59
CA TRP A 148 -10.37 2.27 -0.57
C TRP A 148 -10.51 0.82 -0.10
N ILE A 149 -11.31 0.57 0.92
CA ILE A 149 -11.62 -0.80 1.36
C ILE A 149 -12.24 -1.58 0.21
N ASN A 150 -13.30 -1.04 -0.39
CA ASN A 150 -13.98 -1.69 -1.50
C ASN A 150 -13.05 -1.90 -2.71
N TYR A 151 -12.15 -0.95 -2.97
CA TYR A 151 -11.13 -1.05 -4.01
C TYR A 151 -10.17 -2.21 -3.75
N CYS A 152 -9.58 -2.27 -2.55
CA CYS A 152 -8.65 -3.33 -2.18
C CYS A 152 -9.33 -4.71 -2.09
N LEU A 153 -10.65 -4.76 -1.91
CA LEU A 153 -11.45 -5.97 -1.91
C LEU A 153 -11.85 -6.46 -3.32
N LYS A 154 -11.59 -5.71 -4.41
CA LYS A 154 -12.07 -6.04 -5.78
C LYS A 154 -11.84 -7.49 -6.24
N LYS A 155 -10.81 -8.19 -5.74
CA LYS A 155 -10.53 -9.61 -6.05
C LYS A 155 -10.42 -10.53 -4.81
N LYS A 156 -10.69 -10.04 -3.60
CA LYS A 156 -10.66 -10.90 -2.39
C LYS A 156 -11.99 -11.66 -2.27
N ASN A 157 -12.05 -12.87 -2.82
CA ASN A 157 -13.06 -13.86 -2.42
C ASN A 157 -12.62 -14.51 -1.10
N MET A 158 -13.57 -14.92 -0.25
CA MET A 158 -13.32 -15.43 1.12
C MET A 158 -12.35 -16.62 1.22
N GLU A 159 -12.02 -17.29 0.11
CA GLU A 159 -11.04 -18.38 0.06
C GLU A 159 -9.57 -17.91 0.26
N ASN A 160 -9.31 -16.60 0.24
CA ASN A 160 -7.98 -16.00 0.38
C ASN A 160 -7.80 -15.18 1.67
N ILE A 161 -8.66 -15.38 2.69
CA ILE A 161 -8.52 -14.79 4.04
C ILE A 161 -8.17 -15.89 5.04
#